data_AF-K0F6K1-F1
#
_entry.id   AF-K0F6K1-F1
#
_cell.length_a   1.000
_cell.length_b   1.000
_cell.length_c   1.000
_cell.angle_alpha   90.00
_cell.angle_beta   90.00
_cell.angle_gamma   90.00
#
_symmetry.space_group_name_H-M   'P 1'
#
loop_
_entity.id
_entity.type
_entity.pdbx_description
1 polymer ?
#
loop_
_entity_poly.entity_id
_entity_poly.type
_entity_poly.pdbx_seq_one_letter_code
_entity_poly.pdbx_strand_id
1 'polypeptide(L)'
;MGKFAPRVLAAAVFAGCAIGFAPTAVAAPSIYEPSITPCSHLFRTPLELGRPGTTYWSPFGTADIVCYDAGSLGVSYYQRDPGGQWHAMNQLIPGNYFINVFGYNQLPA
;
A
#
# COMPACT_ATOMS: atom_id res chain seq x y z
N MET A 1 64.48 11.18 8.30
CA MET A 1 63.91 12.23 7.43
C MET A 1 62.54 11.74 6.94
N GLY A 2 61.46 12.48 7.23
CA GLY A 2 60.07 12.12 6.86
C GLY A 2 59.14 12.20 8.07
N LYS A 3 58.15 13.09 8.03
CA LYS A 3 57.55 13.80 9.18
C LYS A 3 56.28 13.12 9.71
N PHE A 4 56.12 13.21 11.04
CA PHE A 4 54.91 12.97 11.83
C PHE A 4 53.74 13.87 11.42
N ALA A 5 52.51 13.34 11.51
CA ALA A 5 51.34 14.10 11.99
C ALA A 5 50.19 13.13 12.34
N PRO A 6 49.83 12.95 13.63
CA PRO A 6 48.54 12.41 14.02
C PRO A 6 47.55 13.57 14.19
N ARG A 7 46.38 13.50 13.52
CA ARG A 7 45.27 14.43 13.76
C ARG A 7 44.33 13.84 14.81
N VAL A 8 44.23 14.56 15.92
CA VAL A 8 43.35 14.34 17.07
C VAL A 8 42.05 15.15 16.88
N LEU A 9 41.00 14.79 17.63
CA LEU A 9 39.77 15.54 17.97
C LEU A 9 38.65 15.51 16.92
N ALA A 10 37.37 15.37 17.27
CA ALA A 10 36.68 15.50 18.55
C ALA A 10 35.42 14.62 18.58
N ALA A 11 35.11 14.03 19.73
CA ALA A 11 33.79 13.50 20.04
C ALA A 11 32.87 14.68 20.43
N ALA A 12 31.78 14.87 19.70
CA ALA A 12 30.71 15.79 20.08
C ALA A 12 29.56 14.99 20.70
N VAL A 13 29.31 15.29 21.98
CA VAL A 13 28.21 14.77 22.79
C VAL A 13 26.89 15.36 22.29
N PHE A 14 25.95 14.52 21.89
CA PHE A 14 24.54 14.91 21.77
C PHE A 14 23.79 14.40 23.00
N ALA A 15 23.81 15.22 24.06
CA ALA A 15 22.84 15.16 25.14
C ALA A 15 21.71 16.11 24.76
N GLY A 16 20.62 15.55 24.23
CA GLY A 16 19.41 16.30 23.92
C GLY A 16 18.21 15.39 24.15
N CYS A 17 17.56 15.54 25.31
CA CYS A 17 16.25 14.98 25.59
C CYS A 17 15.22 15.62 24.66
N ALA A 18 15.18 15.17 23.41
CA ALA A 18 14.02 15.36 22.56
C ALA A 18 13.10 14.16 22.82
N ILE A 19 12.00 14.41 23.54
CA ILE A 19 10.80 13.57 23.43
C ILE A 19 10.20 13.87 22.05
N GLY A 20 10.97 13.57 21.00
CA GLY A 20 10.53 13.61 19.63
C GLY A 20 10.01 12.22 19.33
N PHE A 21 8.80 12.13 18.80
CA PHE A 21 8.37 10.94 18.09
C PHE A 21 9.41 10.68 17.00
N ALA A 22 10.38 9.80 17.28
CA ALA A 22 11.22 9.24 16.25
C ALA A 22 10.26 8.63 15.24
N PRO A 23 10.37 8.92 13.93
CA PRO A 23 9.59 8.22 12.94
C PRO A 23 9.90 6.73 13.16
N THR A 24 8.91 5.98 13.64
CA THR A 24 9.01 4.52 13.64
C THR A 24 9.15 4.16 12.17
N ALA A 25 10.33 3.70 11.78
CA ALA A 25 10.54 3.16 10.46
C ALA A 25 9.58 1.98 10.31
N VAL A 26 8.45 2.21 9.64
CA VAL A 26 7.57 1.14 9.22
C VAL A 26 8.30 0.45 8.07
N ALA A 27 8.53 -0.86 8.20
CA ALA A 27 9.13 -1.63 7.12
C ALA A 27 8.31 -1.43 5.84
N ALA A 28 9.00 -1.24 4.71
CA ALA A 28 8.32 -1.21 3.43
C ALA A 28 7.63 -2.57 3.21
N PRO A 29 6.40 -2.59 2.67
CA PRO A 29 5.71 -3.85 2.39
C PRO A 29 6.57 -4.77 1.52
N SER A 30 6.42 -6.07 1.74
CA SER A 30 7.13 -7.08 0.96
C SER A 30 6.23 -8.27 0.70
N ILE A 31 6.66 -9.17 -0.19
CA ILE A 31 5.93 -10.42 -0.45
C ILE A 31 5.77 -11.30 0.81
N TYR A 32 6.56 -11.10 1.86
CA TYR A 32 6.46 -11.85 3.12
C TYR A 32 5.67 -11.11 4.20
N GLU A 33 5.52 -9.79 4.04
CA GLU A 33 4.80 -8.92 4.95
C GLU A 33 4.04 -7.88 4.12
N PRO A 34 2.95 -8.31 3.46
CA PRO A 34 2.15 -7.42 2.63
C PRO A 34 1.36 -6.44 3.49
N SER A 35 1.17 -5.24 2.99
CA SER A 35 0.27 -4.24 3.59
C SER A 35 -1.11 -4.36 2.97
N ILE A 36 -2.13 -4.50 3.82
CA ILE A 36 -3.53 -4.55 3.40
C ILE A 36 -4.26 -3.36 3.98
N THR A 37 -4.77 -2.48 3.12
CA THR A 37 -5.44 -1.24 3.52
C THR A 37 -6.78 -1.07 2.82
N PRO A 38 -7.79 -0.45 3.45
CA PRO A 38 -9.04 -0.14 2.77
C PRO A 38 -8.82 0.91 1.68
N CYS A 39 -9.32 0.64 0.47
CA CYS A 39 -9.17 1.59 -0.64
C CYS A 39 -10.38 1.71 -1.56
N SER A 40 -11.57 1.43 -1.02
CA SER A 40 -12.87 1.66 -1.65
C SER A 40 -13.04 3.08 -2.23
N HIS A 41 -12.39 4.09 -1.65
CA HIS A 41 -12.43 5.48 -2.11
C HIS A 41 -11.85 5.70 -3.51
N LEU A 42 -11.09 4.75 -4.05
CA LEU A 42 -10.57 4.76 -5.42
C LEU A 42 -11.55 4.18 -6.44
N PHE A 43 -12.68 3.62 -5.97
CA PHE A 43 -13.67 2.95 -6.79
C PHE A 43 -15.00 3.70 -6.76
N ARG A 44 -15.77 3.53 -7.83
CA ARG A 44 -17.16 3.94 -7.91
C ARG A 44 -18.01 2.88 -8.55
N THR A 45 -19.31 2.97 -8.32
CA THR A 45 -20.27 2.18 -9.09
C THR A 45 -20.58 2.88 -10.43
N PRO A 46 -21.10 2.14 -11.43
CA PRO A 46 -21.61 2.72 -12.66
C PRO A 46 -22.63 3.85 -12.48
N LEU A 47 -23.40 3.78 -11.39
CA LEU A 47 -24.52 4.66 -11.10
C LEU A 47 -24.11 5.89 -10.29
N GLU A 48 -22.91 5.89 -9.71
CA GLU A 48 -22.38 7.03 -8.97
C GLU A 48 -21.92 8.13 -9.94
N LEU A 49 -22.34 9.36 -9.64
CA LEU A 49 -21.87 10.57 -10.32
C LEU A 49 -20.34 10.61 -10.33
N GLY A 50 -19.76 10.95 -11.48
CA GLY A 50 -18.31 11.01 -11.64
C GLY A 50 -17.68 11.95 -10.61
N ARG A 51 -16.82 11.41 -9.76
CA ARG A 51 -16.00 12.18 -8.82
C ARG A 51 -14.71 12.61 -9.51
N PRO A 52 -14.22 13.84 -9.28
CA PRO A 52 -12.89 14.22 -9.74
C PRO A 52 -11.83 13.32 -9.09
N GLY A 53 -10.98 12.72 -9.93
CA GLY A 53 -9.93 11.78 -9.53
C GLY A 53 -9.93 10.51 -10.40
N THR A 54 -8.82 9.78 -10.37
CA THR A 54 -8.67 8.51 -11.08
C THR A 54 -9.52 7.44 -10.39
N THR A 55 -10.78 7.31 -10.81
CA THR A 55 -11.74 6.40 -10.16
C THR A 55 -11.97 5.16 -11.03
N TYR A 56 -11.72 4.00 -10.44
CA TYR A 56 -11.97 2.69 -11.03
C TYR A 56 -13.44 2.29 -10.86
N TRP A 57 -13.93 1.36 -11.66
CA TRP A 57 -15.29 0.85 -11.51
C TRP A 57 -15.27 -0.49 -10.80
N SER A 58 -16.19 -0.68 -9.84
CA SER A 58 -16.54 -2.01 -9.35
C SER A 58 -18.02 -2.29 -9.62
N PRO A 59 -18.37 -3.47 -10.18
CA PRO A 59 -19.75 -3.84 -10.44
C PRO A 59 -20.43 -4.47 -9.23
N PHE A 60 -19.66 -4.87 -8.21
CA PHE A 60 -20.18 -5.49 -6.99
C PHE A 60 -20.46 -4.45 -5.89
N GLY A 61 -20.24 -3.17 -6.20
CA GLY A 61 -20.29 -2.08 -5.23
C GLY A 61 -18.88 -1.66 -4.79
N THR A 62 -18.78 -0.67 -3.91
CA THR A 62 -17.49 -0.17 -3.40
C THR A 62 -17.14 -0.70 -2.01
N ALA A 63 -18.04 -1.48 -1.39
CA ALA A 63 -17.83 -2.08 -0.09
C ALA A 63 -16.71 -3.15 -0.14
N ASP A 64 -15.99 -3.27 0.98
CA ASP A 64 -15.00 -4.33 1.23
C ASP A 64 -13.89 -4.45 0.18
N ILE A 65 -13.51 -3.31 -0.41
CA ILE A 65 -12.37 -3.20 -1.31
C ILE A 65 -11.09 -2.88 -0.51
N VAL A 66 -10.08 -3.72 -0.71
CA VAL A 66 -8.75 -3.56 -0.11
C VAL A 66 -7.66 -3.44 -1.16
N CYS A 67 -6.64 -2.69 -0.81
CA CYS A 67 -5.39 -2.54 -1.51
C CYS A 67 -4.37 -3.46 -0.84
N TYR A 68 -3.84 -4.37 -1.64
CA TYR A 68 -2.82 -5.33 -1.25
C TYR A 68 -1.50 -4.91 -1.85
N ASP A 69 -0.58 -4.47 -1.01
CA ASP A 69 0.76 -4.04 -1.40
C ASP A 69 1.78 -5.07 -0.92
N ALA A 70 2.36 -5.81 -1.86
CA ALA A 70 3.45 -6.76 -1.63
C ALA A 70 4.84 -6.14 -1.89
N GLY A 71 4.92 -4.81 -1.93
CA GLY A 71 6.14 -4.05 -2.20
C GLY A 71 6.44 -3.97 -3.69
N SER A 72 7.23 -4.91 -4.20
CA SER A 72 7.82 -4.82 -5.53
C SER A 72 6.90 -5.19 -6.70
N LEU A 73 5.77 -5.86 -6.42
CA LEU A 73 4.83 -6.34 -7.44
C LEU A 73 3.75 -5.31 -7.82
N GLY A 74 3.75 -4.15 -7.18
CA GLY A 74 2.69 -3.14 -7.30
C GLY A 74 1.48 -3.47 -6.45
N VAL A 75 0.59 -2.48 -6.29
CA VAL A 75 -0.62 -2.60 -5.51
C VAL A 75 -1.68 -3.36 -6.31
N SER A 76 -2.12 -4.49 -5.76
CA SER A 76 -3.26 -5.26 -6.24
C SER A 76 -4.52 -4.85 -5.49
N TYR A 77 -5.68 -4.99 -6.12
CA TYR A 77 -6.96 -4.60 -5.54
C TYR A 77 -7.82 -5.84 -5.38
N TYR A 78 -8.44 -6.01 -4.23
CA TYR A 78 -9.32 -7.14 -3.97
C TYR A 78 -10.64 -6.68 -3.40
N GLN A 79 -11.72 -7.35 -3.76
CA GLN A 79 -13.04 -7.11 -3.20
C GLN A 79 -13.61 -8.38 -2.59
N ARG A 80 -14.19 -8.28 -1.39
CA ARG A 80 -14.95 -9.38 -0.80
C ARG A 80 -16.41 -9.29 -1.25
N ASP A 81 -16.98 -10.40 -1.71
CA ASP A 81 -18.41 -10.48 -1.97
C ASP A 81 -19.23 -10.77 -0.70
N PRO A 82 -20.58 -10.63 -0.74
CA PRO A 82 -21.43 -10.97 0.40
C PRO A 82 -21.36 -12.44 0.85
N GLY A 83 -20.89 -13.34 -0.02
CA GLY A 83 -20.65 -14.76 0.30
C GLY A 83 -19.29 -15.00 0.99
N GLY A 84 -18.49 -13.96 1.16
CA GLY A 84 -17.18 -14.00 1.81
C GLY A 84 -16.03 -14.38 0.88
N GLN A 85 -16.24 -14.54 -0.43
CA GLN A 85 -15.17 -14.85 -1.38
C GLN A 85 -14.42 -13.59 -1.78
N TRP A 86 -13.10 -13.72 -1.97
CA TRP A 86 -12.26 -12.63 -2.43
C TRP A 86 -12.08 -12.68 -3.93
N HIS A 87 -12.23 -11.52 -4.57
CA HIS A 87 -12.13 -11.34 -6.00
C HIS A 87 -10.98 -10.39 -6.31
N ALA A 88 -10.02 -10.83 -7.10
CA ALA A 88 -8.95 -9.96 -7.59
C ALA A 88 -9.51 -8.99 -8.64
N MET A 89 -9.29 -7.69 -8.46
CA MET A 89 -9.68 -6.64 -9.40
C MET A 89 -8.46 -6.23 -10.22
N ASN A 90 -8.22 -6.99 -11.29
CA ASN A 90 -7.09 -6.78 -12.20
C ASN A 90 -7.47 -5.95 -13.43
N GLN A 91 -6.46 -5.40 -14.11
CA GLN A 91 -6.62 -4.63 -15.36
C GLN A 91 -7.52 -3.40 -15.22
N LEU A 92 -7.37 -2.68 -14.11
CA LEU A 92 -8.14 -1.48 -13.83
C LEU A 92 -7.79 -0.35 -14.80
N ILE A 93 -8.70 -0.09 -15.74
CA ILE A 93 -8.66 1.10 -16.60
C ILE A 93 -9.62 2.13 -16.00
N PRO A 94 -9.18 3.37 -15.75
CA PRO A 94 -10.08 4.41 -15.25
C PRO A 94 -11.32 4.53 -16.15
N GLY A 95 -12.51 4.39 -15.56
CA GLY A 95 -13.77 4.41 -16.31
C GLY A 95 -14.20 3.11 -16.98
N ASN A 96 -13.49 1.98 -16.79
CA ASN A 96 -13.85 0.68 -17.38
C ASN A 96 -13.92 -0.44 -16.32
N TYR A 97 -14.47 -1.59 -16.72
CA TYR A 97 -14.62 -2.80 -15.89
C TYR A 97 -13.40 -3.74 -15.98
N PHE A 98 -13.28 -4.65 -15.01
CA PHE A 98 -12.24 -5.66 -14.79
C PHE A 98 -12.58 -6.96 -15.54
N ILE A 99 -11.56 -7.78 -15.86
CA ILE A 99 -11.69 -8.97 -16.73
C ILE A 99 -11.42 -10.31 -16.04
N ASN A 100 -11.04 -10.36 -14.75
CA ASN A 100 -10.71 -11.66 -14.15
C ASN A 100 -11.15 -11.83 -12.70
N VAL A 101 -12.13 -12.70 -12.49
CA VAL A 101 -12.59 -13.12 -11.17
C VAL A 101 -11.94 -14.44 -10.82
N PHE A 102 -10.84 -14.40 -10.08
CA PHE A 102 -10.37 -15.56 -9.33
C PHE A 102 -10.94 -15.46 -7.93
N GLY A 103 -11.87 -16.36 -7.60
CA GLY A 103 -12.38 -16.51 -6.25
C GLY A 103 -11.34 -17.20 -5.38
N TYR A 104 -10.93 -16.54 -4.31
CA TYR A 104 -10.12 -17.15 -3.27
C TYR A 104 -10.94 -17.25 -1.98
N ASN A 105 -10.85 -18.40 -1.31
CA ASN A 105 -11.42 -18.56 0.04
C ASN A 105 -10.77 -17.63 1.07
N GLN A 106 -9.59 -17.10 0.76
CA GLN A 106 -8.78 -16.22 1.60
C GLN A 106 -8.08 -15.18 0.71
N LEU A 107 -7.76 -14.00 1.24
CA LEU A 107 -6.84 -13.11 0.54
C LEU A 107 -5.53 -13.86 0.26
N PRO A 108 -4.97 -13.76 -0.95
CA PRO A 108 -3.62 -14.26 -1.20
C PRO A 108 -2.68 -13.56 -0.22
N ALA A 109 -2.03 -14.32 0.65
CA ALA A 109 -0.99 -13.85 1.56
C ALA A 109 0.38 -14.20 0.99
#